data_AF-A0A3M2B9P2-F1
#
_entry.id   AF-A0A3M2B9P2-F1
#
_cell.length_a   1.000
_cell.length_b   1.000
_cell.length_c   1.000
_cell.angle_alpha   90.00
_cell.angle_beta   90.00
_cell.angle_gamma   90.00
#
_symmetry.space_group_name_H-M   'P 1'
#
loop_
_entity.id
_entity.type
_entity.pdbx_description
1 polymer ?
#
loop_
_entity_poly.entity_id
_entity_poly.type
_entity_poly.pdbx_seq_one_letter_code
_entity_poly.pdbx_strand_id
1 'polypeptide(L)'
;MPRIAITLLLFIYALLLQGCDDTSGQGAAVDTGQPKFEAIFDPSASKIPFPDDLLFTDTTDGTLNIPVANPNDLGDPKVAMNTLDGFSTLAPITTTFAVAADPATLADGVHVFEVTTTLQGAITSVVRELGATEYQVSLVGDTTLSIQPLFPLKSNTRYLVVLTSDIKSTNGLPLVPSSTFGLAKGSAPLVDGAGNSQFSLLTDTQAQSLEPLRQLTQSYLSAAEAQGIPAATVALAWTFKTQTLNKVLPAIRADSVNNPPASANFIYAGTGLGATTMSNFASTQGGALQTAFNAGSFNKIASVVTGAVKLPYYLSNDGTGDLANGVLPGAVTDHFSMNTTTGLPTIKSTENVPFLLTIPNSTGPWPVVIFQHGFTVDKTAMFGIANSLAQAGFAAIAIDSVLHGSRTFGLDLVTQDANGKITTNVPDGQADSSGQWYLNLQSLLTFRDNIRQSVADLIHLTRLLEVQSMDVVNNTTGAPGADNTPDLMVKTSANTNNPPISFVGHSNGGILGTLLAAVEPNIQTYVLANPGGIYADIASHSTEISPLVNAGLAAKGIQPGTADYNAFFV
;
A
#
# COMPACT_ATOMS: atom_id res chain seq x y z
N MET A 1 8.30 5.87 -36.76
CA MET A 1 9.27 4.78 -36.52
C MET A 1 8.48 3.62 -35.92
N PRO A 2 8.44 2.44 -36.54
CA PRO A 2 7.56 1.38 -36.08
C PRO A 2 8.15 0.78 -34.79
N ARG A 3 7.31 0.75 -33.75
CA ARG A 3 7.61 0.18 -32.45
C ARG A 3 7.57 -1.35 -32.58
N ILE A 4 8.70 -2.01 -32.34
CA ILE A 4 8.77 -3.47 -32.26
C ILE A 4 8.25 -3.84 -30.88
N ALA A 5 7.01 -4.34 -30.80
CA ALA A 5 6.52 -5.08 -29.64
C ALA A 5 7.15 -6.48 -29.73
N ILE A 6 8.01 -6.84 -28.78
CA ILE A 6 8.65 -8.15 -28.71
C ILE A 6 8.03 -8.87 -27.53
N THR A 7 7.09 -9.76 -27.85
CA THR A 7 6.40 -10.68 -26.94
C THR A 7 7.41 -11.59 -26.24
N LEU A 8 7.98 -11.15 -25.11
CA LEU A 8 9.03 -11.89 -24.41
C LEU A 8 8.47 -13.03 -23.54
N LEU A 9 7.19 -12.94 -23.12
CA LEU A 9 6.60 -13.83 -22.11
C LEU A 9 5.74 -14.99 -22.67
N LEU A 10 5.16 -14.87 -23.86
CA LEU A 10 4.24 -15.90 -24.40
C LEU A 10 4.91 -16.99 -25.26
N PHE A 11 6.17 -16.83 -25.66
CA PHE A 11 6.82 -17.75 -26.62
C PHE A 11 7.95 -18.62 -26.05
N ILE A 12 8.24 -18.54 -24.76
CA ILE A 12 9.24 -19.43 -24.15
C ILE A 12 8.59 -20.71 -23.57
N TYR A 13 7.60 -21.29 -24.27
CA TYR A 13 6.92 -22.52 -23.83
C TYR A 13 7.61 -23.83 -24.27
N ALA A 14 8.86 -23.77 -24.73
CA ALA A 14 9.60 -24.95 -25.20
C ALA A 14 11.08 -24.91 -24.82
N LEU A 15 11.38 -24.88 -23.52
CA LEU A 15 12.71 -25.21 -23.00
C LEU A 15 12.70 -26.60 -22.35
N LEU A 16 12.75 -27.65 -23.19
CA LEU A 16 13.37 -28.90 -22.78
C LEU A 16 14.87 -28.79 -23.09
N LEU A 17 15.61 -28.04 -22.28
CA LEU A 17 17.06 -28.14 -22.24
C LEU A 17 17.41 -29.44 -21.50
N GLN A 18 17.38 -30.56 -22.22
CA GLN A 18 18.24 -31.69 -21.84
C GLN A 18 19.68 -31.24 -22.11
N GLY A 19 20.45 -31.08 -21.03
CA GLY A 19 21.92 -31.09 -20.98
C GLY A 19 22.66 -30.38 -22.12
N CYS A 20 23.13 -29.16 -21.87
CA CYS A 20 24.36 -28.68 -22.47
C CYS A 20 25.18 -28.00 -21.38
N ASP A 21 26.09 -28.79 -20.80
CA ASP A 21 27.28 -28.28 -20.14
C ASP A 21 28.07 -27.40 -21.11
N ASP A 22 28.47 -26.24 -20.60
CA ASP A 22 29.56 -25.36 -21.01
C ASP A 22 30.07 -25.45 -22.45
N THR A 23 29.84 -24.37 -23.21
CA THR A 23 30.70 -24.01 -24.34
C THR A 23 31.29 -22.61 -24.10
N SER A 24 32.28 -22.56 -23.22
CA SER A 24 33.41 -21.66 -23.48
C SER A 24 34.26 -22.32 -24.57
N GLY A 25 34.75 -21.54 -25.52
CA GLY A 25 35.50 -22.05 -26.66
C GLY A 25 36.67 -22.96 -26.24
N GLN A 26 36.76 -24.11 -26.90
CA GLN A 26 37.87 -25.08 -26.85
C GLN A 26 38.19 -25.69 -25.47
N GLY A 27 37.35 -26.63 -25.04
CA GLY A 27 37.70 -27.63 -24.02
C GLY A 27 36.50 -28.54 -23.77
N ALA A 28 36.66 -29.85 -23.91
CA ALA A 28 35.58 -30.81 -23.66
C ALA A 28 35.16 -30.77 -22.18
N ALA A 29 33.85 -30.75 -21.92
CA ALA A 29 33.30 -30.80 -20.56
C ALA A 29 33.61 -32.15 -19.90
N VAL A 30 34.04 -32.09 -18.64
CA VAL A 30 34.05 -33.24 -17.72
C VAL A 30 32.80 -33.10 -16.86
N ASP A 31 31.79 -33.94 -17.11
CA ASP A 31 30.69 -34.15 -16.16
C ASP A 31 31.27 -34.77 -14.89
N THR A 32 31.32 -33.99 -13.81
CA THR A 32 31.90 -34.42 -12.52
C THR A 32 30.88 -35.08 -11.61
N GLY A 33 29.59 -35.15 -11.99
CA GLY A 33 28.52 -35.65 -11.13
C GLY A 33 28.28 -34.83 -9.84
N GLN A 34 28.90 -33.65 -9.71
CA GLN A 34 28.66 -32.71 -8.61
C GLN A 34 27.56 -31.73 -8.99
N PRO A 35 26.56 -31.47 -8.12
CA PRO A 35 25.55 -30.47 -8.40
C PRO A 35 26.21 -29.08 -8.50
N LYS A 36 25.94 -28.36 -9.60
CA LYS A 36 26.40 -26.98 -9.77
C LYS A 36 25.69 -26.06 -8.77
N PHE A 37 26.45 -25.15 -8.17
CA PHE A 37 25.88 -24.10 -7.32
C PHE A 37 25.52 -22.89 -8.17
N GLU A 38 24.28 -22.88 -8.67
CA GLU A 38 23.77 -21.87 -9.60
C GLU A 38 22.73 -20.98 -8.94
N ALA A 39 22.68 -19.71 -9.36
CA ALA A 39 21.54 -18.84 -9.12
C ALA A 39 20.47 -19.13 -10.18
N ILE A 40 19.27 -19.50 -9.74
CA ILE A 40 18.18 -19.89 -10.63
C ILE A 40 17.70 -18.64 -11.39
N PHE A 41 17.82 -18.70 -12.71
CA PHE A 41 17.29 -17.70 -13.62
C PHE A 41 16.78 -18.39 -14.89
N ASP A 42 15.45 -18.45 -15.00
CA ASP A 42 14.72 -19.00 -16.12
C ASP A 42 13.40 -18.20 -16.29
N PRO A 43 13.45 -17.06 -17.02
CA PRO A 43 12.28 -16.23 -17.30
C PRO A 43 11.13 -16.98 -17.97
N SER A 44 11.43 -18.05 -18.71
CA SER A 44 10.42 -18.85 -19.41
C SER A 44 9.47 -19.58 -18.48
N ALA A 45 10.03 -20.08 -17.38
CA ALA A 45 9.32 -20.80 -16.34
C ALA A 45 8.88 -19.86 -15.21
N SER A 46 8.96 -18.53 -15.41
CA SER A 46 8.72 -17.52 -14.37
C SER A 46 9.60 -17.70 -13.13
N LYS A 47 10.81 -18.25 -13.29
CA LYS A 47 11.80 -18.40 -12.23
C LYS A 47 12.83 -17.27 -12.36
N ILE A 48 12.47 -16.11 -11.86
CA ILE A 48 13.33 -14.93 -11.84
C ILE A 48 13.46 -14.41 -10.41
N PRO A 49 14.49 -13.61 -10.10
CA PRO A 49 14.52 -12.83 -8.88
C PRO A 49 13.25 -12.02 -8.70
N PHE A 50 12.93 -11.67 -7.47
CA PHE A 50 11.82 -10.78 -7.16
C PHE A 50 12.27 -9.71 -6.17
N PRO A 51 12.03 -8.43 -6.42
CA PRO A 51 11.47 -7.86 -7.65
C PRO A 51 12.42 -7.90 -8.85
N ASP A 52 11.89 -7.82 -10.07
CA ASP A 52 12.65 -7.83 -11.34
C ASP A 52 11.93 -7.00 -12.42
N ASP A 53 12.69 -6.16 -13.13
CA ASP A 53 12.21 -5.27 -14.18
C ASP A 53 11.70 -5.99 -15.43
N LEU A 54 12.00 -7.28 -15.62
CA LEU A 54 11.41 -8.11 -16.66
C LEU A 54 9.87 -8.18 -16.53
N LEU A 55 9.34 -7.93 -15.34
CA LEU A 55 7.90 -7.82 -15.10
C LEU A 55 7.28 -6.50 -15.61
N PHE A 56 8.06 -5.59 -16.20
CA PHE A 56 7.55 -4.46 -16.99
C PHE A 56 7.49 -4.74 -18.49
N THR A 57 7.94 -5.91 -18.94
CA THR A 57 8.01 -6.21 -20.38
C THR A 57 6.63 -6.08 -21.02
N ASP A 58 6.58 -5.44 -22.19
CA ASP A 58 5.35 -5.15 -22.95
C ASP A 58 4.34 -4.21 -22.27
N THR A 59 4.68 -3.59 -21.13
CA THR A 59 3.84 -2.55 -20.53
C THR A 59 3.66 -1.36 -21.48
N THR A 60 2.46 -0.77 -21.49
CA THR A 60 2.13 0.39 -22.35
C THR A 60 1.82 1.67 -21.59
N ASP A 61 1.53 1.55 -20.30
CA ASP A 61 1.19 2.63 -19.37
C ASP A 61 2.25 2.83 -18.28
N GLY A 62 3.27 1.96 -18.24
CA GLY A 62 4.38 2.04 -17.30
C GLY A 62 4.12 1.37 -15.95
N THR A 63 3.04 0.58 -15.83
CA THR A 63 2.81 -0.29 -14.68
C THR A 63 3.40 -1.68 -14.90
N LEU A 64 3.46 -2.47 -13.83
CA LEU A 64 3.83 -3.88 -13.88
C LEU A 64 2.88 -4.66 -14.81
N ASN A 65 3.44 -5.64 -15.51
CA ASN A 65 2.77 -6.54 -16.45
C ASN A 65 3.08 -8.00 -16.10
N ILE A 66 2.78 -8.38 -14.85
CA ILE A 66 2.94 -9.73 -14.33
C ILE A 66 1.89 -10.64 -14.99
N PRO A 67 2.27 -11.81 -15.56
CA PRO A 67 1.31 -12.77 -16.06
C PRO A 67 0.34 -13.23 -14.96
N VAL A 68 -0.96 -13.13 -15.24
CA VAL A 68 -2.05 -13.55 -14.35
C VAL A 68 -3.00 -14.47 -15.10
N ALA A 69 -3.50 -15.49 -14.41
CA ALA A 69 -4.43 -16.46 -15.00
C ALA A 69 -5.79 -15.82 -15.30
N ASN A 70 -6.24 -14.92 -14.43
CA ASN A 70 -7.49 -14.17 -14.58
C ASN A 70 -7.26 -12.70 -14.20
N PRO A 71 -7.18 -11.76 -15.15
CA PRO A 71 -6.97 -10.34 -14.86
C PRO A 71 -8.15 -9.68 -14.11
N ASN A 72 -9.30 -10.35 -14.00
CA ASN A 72 -10.46 -9.85 -13.25
C ASN A 72 -10.51 -10.36 -11.81
N ASP A 73 -9.56 -11.20 -11.38
CA ASP A 73 -9.50 -11.66 -9.98
C ASP A 73 -8.82 -10.61 -9.11
N LEU A 74 -9.60 -9.69 -8.55
CA LEU A 74 -9.09 -8.61 -7.69
C LEU A 74 -8.51 -9.11 -6.35
N GLY A 75 -8.70 -10.39 -6.02
CA GLY A 75 -8.08 -11.04 -4.88
C GLY A 75 -6.69 -11.60 -5.16
N ASP A 76 -6.28 -11.70 -6.43
CA ASP A 76 -4.93 -12.08 -6.82
C ASP A 76 -3.97 -10.89 -6.59
N PRO A 77 -2.96 -11.02 -5.70
CA PRO A 77 -1.95 -9.99 -5.47
C PRO A 77 -1.28 -9.50 -6.76
N LYS A 78 -1.06 -10.38 -7.74
CA LYS A 78 -0.43 -10.02 -9.01
C LYS A 78 -1.31 -9.09 -9.84
N VAL A 79 -2.64 -9.27 -9.80
CA VAL A 79 -3.59 -8.36 -10.45
C VAL A 79 -3.53 -6.98 -9.80
N ALA A 80 -3.48 -6.91 -8.47
CA ALA A 80 -3.34 -5.64 -7.76
C ALA A 80 -1.99 -4.96 -8.04
N MET A 81 -0.90 -5.75 -8.06
CA MET A 81 0.45 -5.28 -8.38
C MET A 81 0.56 -4.73 -9.80
N ASN A 82 -0.17 -5.28 -10.77
CA ASN A 82 -0.20 -4.76 -12.15
C ASN A 82 -0.78 -3.32 -12.25
N THR A 83 -1.31 -2.76 -11.17
CA THR A 83 -1.69 -1.33 -11.08
C THR A 83 -0.56 -0.41 -10.62
N LEU A 84 0.58 -0.98 -10.20
CA LEU A 84 1.71 -0.25 -9.62
C LEU A 84 2.78 0.06 -10.67
N ASP A 85 3.45 1.19 -10.55
CA ASP A 85 4.53 1.64 -11.43
C ASP A 85 5.93 1.23 -10.95
N GLY A 86 5.99 0.28 -10.02
CA GLY A 86 7.18 -0.22 -9.34
C GLY A 86 6.84 -1.13 -8.19
N PHE A 87 7.87 -1.68 -7.57
CA PHE A 87 7.79 -2.59 -6.44
C PHE A 87 7.91 -1.86 -5.10
N SER A 88 7.59 -2.55 -4.02
CA SER A 88 7.72 -2.02 -2.66
C SER A 88 9.12 -1.47 -2.38
N THR A 89 9.19 -0.38 -1.60
CA THR A 89 10.45 0.22 -1.15
C THR A 89 11.05 -0.51 0.07
N LEU A 90 10.34 -1.50 0.61
CA LEU A 90 10.70 -2.20 1.86
C LEU A 90 10.64 -3.72 1.76
N ALA A 91 9.95 -4.26 0.75
CA ALA A 91 9.88 -5.70 0.56
C ALA A 91 11.29 -6.29 0.37
N PRO A 92 11.54 -7.50 0.90
CA PRO A 92 12.79 -8.19 0.63
C PRO A 92 12.99 -8.42 -0.87
N ILE A 93 14.23 -8.27 -1.32
CA ILE A 93 14.66 -8.64 -2.66
C ILE A 93 15.23 -10.05 -2.59
N THR A 94 14.76 -10.95 -3.45
CA THR A 94 14.97 -12.39 -3.30
C THR A 94 15.38 -13.05 -4.61
N THR A 95 16.15 -14.12 -4.48
CA THR A 95 16.40 -15.09 -5.55
C THR A 95 16.73 -16.45 -4.93
N THR A 96 16.67 -17.51 -5.72
CA THR A 96 16.86 -18.89 -5.22
C THR A 96 18.09 -19.52 -5.87
N PHE A 97 18.86 -20.25 -5.07
CA PHE A 97 19.98 -21.06 -5.51
C PHE A 97 19.55 -22.51 -5.74
N ALA A 98 20.21 -23.21 -6.66
CA ALA A 98 19.93 -24.61 -6.97
C ALA A 98 20.23 -25.58 -5.81
N VAL A 99 21.20 -25.22 -4.96
CA VAL A 99 21.61 -25.99 -3.77
C VAL A 99 21.94 -25.05 -2.61
N ALA A 100 22.13 -25.62 -1.41
CA ALA A 100 22.38 -24.86 -0.19
C ALA A 100 23.59 -23.92 -0.28
N ALA A 101 23.39 -22.65 0.08
CA ALA A 101 24.42 -21.63 0.15
C ALA A 101 25.07 -21.57 1.55
N ASP A 102 26.33 -21.17 1.63
CA ASP A 102 27.00 -20.83 2.88
C ASP A 102 26.65 -19.39 3.30
N PRO A 103 25.87 -19.18 4.39
CA PRO A 103 25.48 -17.85 4.85
C PRO A 103 26.65 -16.90 5.10
N ALA A 104 27.83 -17.43 5.48
CA ALA A 104 28.99 -16.62 5.81
C ALA A 104 29.61 -15.92 4.59
N THR A 105 29.29 -16.37 3.38
CA THR A 105 29.85 -15.84 2.13
C THR A 105 28.94 -14.84 1.41
N LEU A 106 27.70 -14.67 1.87
CA LEU A 106 26.72 -13.83 1.18
C LEU A 106 27.12 -12.36 1.12
N ALA A 107 27.62 -11.81 2.22
CA ALA A 107 27.94 -10.39 2.32
C ALA A 107 29.07 -9.96 1.36
N ASP A 108 29.95 -10.88 1.00
CA ASP A 108 31.10 -10.61 0.14
C ASP A 108 30.75 -10.62 -1.35
N GLY A 109 29.65 -11.29 -1.74
CA GLY A 109 29.29 -11.46 -3.15
C GLY A 109 27.93 -10.89 -3.55
N VAL A 110 27.25 -10.17 -2.65
CA VAL A 110 25.99 -9.46 -2.94
C VAL A 110 26.24 -7.96 -2.99
N HIS A 111 26.03 -7.37 -4.17
CA HIS A 111 26.14 -5.92 -4.38
C HIS A 111 24.81 -5.35 -4.85
N VAL A 112 24.45 -4.17 -4.31
CA VAL A 112 23.25 -3.44 -4.70
C VAL A 112 23.63 -2.00 -5.05
N PHE A 113 23.25 -1.55 -6.25
CA PHE A 113 23.57 -0.22 -6.76
C PHE A 113 22.31 0.56 -7.05
N GLU A 114 22.29 1.84 -6.67
CA GLU A 114 21.34 2.81 -7.22
C GLU A 114 21.80 3.18 -8.64
N VAL A 115 20.91 3.09 -9.63
CA VAL A 115 21.27 3.25 -11.05
C VAL A 115 20.29 4.16 -11.79
N THR A 116 20.77 4.78 -12.87
CA THR A 116 19.91 5.42 -13.88
C THR A 116 19.77 4.49 -15.08
N THR A 117 18.60 4.50 -15.71
CA THR A 117 18.33 3.63 -16.86
C THR A 117 17.59 4.38 -17.97
N THR A 118 17.62 3.79 -19.16
CA THR A 118 16.65 4.06 -20.23
C THR A 118 15.23 3.60 -19.81
N LEU A 119 14.21 3.97 -20.59
CA LEU A 119 12.84 3.46 -20.39
C LEU A 119 12.77 1.93 -20.53
N GLN A 120 13.63 1.34 -21.36
CA GLN A 120 13.74 -0.09 -21.59
C GLN A 120 14.57 -0.82 -20.52
N GLY A 121 15.00 -0.14 -19.45
CA GLY A 121 15.71 -0.75 -18.32
C GLY A 121 17.24 -0.81 -18.47
N ALA A 122 17.79 -0.57 -19.68
CA ALA A 122 19.25 -0.57 -19.87
C ALA A 122 19.93 0.52 -19.03
N ILE A 123 20.98 0.16 -18.30
CA ILE A 123 21.68 1.06 -17.39
C ILE A 123 22.47 2.10 -18.16
N THR A 124 22.33 3.37 -17.77
CA THR A 124 23.06 4.51 -18.33
C THR A 124 24.16 5.02 -17.41
N SER A 125 23.98 4.91 -16.09
CA SER A 125 25.02 5.23 -15.11
C SER A 125 24.77 4.54 -13.77
N VAL A 126 25.83 4.27 -13.03
CA VAL A 126 25.76 3.95 -11.60
C VAL A 126 25.76 5.25 -10.80
N VAL A 127 24.81 5.41 -9.87
CA VAL A 127 24.74 6.56 -8.97
C VAL A 127 25.65 6.32 -7.76
N ARG A 128 25.49 5.15 -7.11
CA ARG A 128 26.28 4.71 -5.97
C ARG A 128 25.99 3.24 -5.65
N GLU A 129 26.87 2.61 -4.88
CA GLU A 129 26.59 1.37 -4.17
C GLU A 129 25.83 1.66 -2.85
N LEU A 130 24.97 0.73 -2.45
CA LEU A 130 24.33 0.74 -1.13
C LEU A 130 25.27 0.07 -0.11
N GLY A 131 25.32 0.62 1.09
CA GLY A 131 26.17 0.09 2.16
C GLY A 131 25.49 -0.98 3.03
N ALA A 132 26.30 -1.67 3.84
CA ALA A 132 25.84 -2.68 4.82
C ALA A 132 24.89 -2.14 5.91
N THR A 133 24.74 -0.82 6.03
CA THR A 133 23.76 -0.17 6.94
C THR A 133 22.41 0.08 6.27
N GLU A 134 22.29 -0.15 4.96
CA GLU A 134 21.08 0.11 4.18
C GLU A 134 20.31 -1.19 3.89
N TYR A 135 20.98 -2.34 3.87
CA TYR A 135 20.35 -3.65 3.71
C TYR A 135 21.07 -4.74 4.51
N GLN A 136 20.35 -5.83 4.78
CA GLN A 136 20.89 -7.06 5.34
C GLN A 136 20.72 -8.20 4.35
N VAL A 137 21.72 -9.08 4.25
CA VAL A 137 21.64 -10.33 3.48
C VAL A 137 21.46 -11.52 4.41
N SER A 138 20.60 -12.46 4.03
CA SER A 138 20.33 -13.69 4.79
C SER A 138 19.79 -14.79 3.87
N LEU A 139 19.69 -16.02 4.39
CA LEU A 139 18.94 -17.09 3.74
C LEU A 139 17.58 -17.29 4.41
N VAL A 140 16.55 -17.46 3.58
CA VAL A 140 15.29 -18.09 3.97
C VAL A 140 15.39 -19.58 3.63
N GLY A 141 15.36 -20.43 4.65
CA GLY A 141 15.80 -21.82 4.49
C GLY A 141 17.31 -21.90 4.24
N ASP A 142 17.73 -22.74 3.29
CA ASP A 142 19.14 -22.94 2.91
C ASP A 142 19.46 -22.47 1.47
N THR A 143 18.45 -22.10 0.69
CA THR A 143 18.57 -21.90 -0.76
C THR A 143 18.06 -20.54 -1.24
N THR A 144 17.21 -19.85 -0.47
CA THR A 144 16.66 -18.56 -0.92
C THR A 144 17.43 -17.40 -0.32
N LEU A 145 18.15 -16.65 -1.15
CA LEU A 145 18.74 -15.37 -0.77
C LEU A 145 17.63 -14.36 -0.51
N SER A 146 17.74 -13.65 0.61
CA SER A 146 16.94 -12.48 0.94
C SER A 146 17.86 -11.30 1.24
N ILE A 147 17.64 -10.21 0.51
CA ILE A 147 18.27 -8.91 0.69
C ILE A 147 17.18 -7.98 1.24
N GLN A 148 17.20 -7.75 2.55
CA GLN A 148 16.19 -6.97 3.27
C GLN A 148 16.64 -5.52 3.39
N PRO A 149 15.96 -4.54 2.78
CA PRO A 149 16.19 -3.13 3.08
C PRO A 149 15.95 -2.85 4.57
N LEU A 150 16.90 -2.15 5.21
CA LEU A 150 16.80 -1.72 6.62
C LEU A 150 16.06 -0.38 6.75
N PHE A 151 16.01 0.38 5.66
CA PHE A 151 15.25 1.61 5.51
C PHE A 151 14.52 1.58 4.17
N PRO A 152 13.42 2.36 4.00
CA PRO A 152 12.77 2.47 2.71
C PRO A 152 13.77 2.91 1.63
N LEU A 153 13.88 2.11 0.57
CA LEU A 153 14.56 2.51 -0.65
C LEU A 153 13.92 3.78 -1.20
N LYS A 154 14.70 4.60 -1.90
CA LYS A 154 14.17 5.80 -2.57
C LYS A 154 13.03 5.41 -3.50
N SER A 155 11.97 6.22 -3.50
CA SER A 155 10.81 6.06 -4.37
C SER A 155 11.16 6.32 -5.85
N ASN A 156 10.45 5.65 -6.77
CA ASN A 156 10.61 5.83 -8.22
C ASN A 156 12.07 5.76 -8.68
N THR A 157 12.83 4.83 -8.09
CA THR A 157 14.27 4.68 -8.29
C THR A 157 14.57 3.26 -8.73
N ARG A 158 15.54 3.08 -9.63
CA ARG A 158 15.98 1.75 -10.05
C ARG A 158 17.24 1.34 -9.32
N TYR A 159 17.29 0.05 -9.00
CA TYR A 159 18.43 -0.58 -8.36
C TYR A 159 18.89 -1.76 -9.20
N LEU A 160 20.21 -1.94 -9.30
CA LEU A 160 20.86 -3.12 -9.87
C LEU A 160 21.32 -4.01 -8.72
N VAL A 161 20.98 -5.29 -8.77
CA VAL A 161 21.56 -6.31 -7.90
C VAL A 161 22.54 -7.15 -8.70
N VAL A 162 23.72 -7.41 -8.12
CA VAL A 162 24.77 -8.25 -8.71
C VAL A 162 25.18 -9.30 -7.70
N LEU A 163 25.17 -10.56 -8.13
CA LEU A 163 25.67 -11.71 -7.40
C LEU A 163 26.95 -12.22 -8.04
N THR A 164 28.00 -12.42 -7.25
CA THR A 164 29.31 -12.86 -7.74
C THR A 164 29.63 -14.30 -7.30
N SER A 165 30.69 -14.86 -7.89
CA SER A 165 31.29 -16.13 -7.52
C SER A 165 31.91 -16.17 -6.11
N ASP A 166 31.91 -15.05 -5.38
CA ASP A 166 32.36 -14.99 -3.99
C ASP A 166 31.35 -15.65 -3.04
N ILE A 167 30.07 -15.70 -3.45
CA ILE A 167 29.05 -16.52 -2.80
C ILE A 167 29.40 -17.99 -3.04
N LYS A 168 29.39 -18.81 -1.99
CA LYS A 168 29.72 -20.24 -2.06
C LYS A 168 28.59 -21.10 -1.54
N SER A 169 28.57 -22.35 -2.00
CA SER A 169 27.75 -23.39 -1.39
C SER A 169 28.34 -23.82 -0.05
N THR A 170 27.57 -24.57 0.75
CA THR A 170 28.06 -25.19 1.99
C THR A 170 29.23 -26.16 1.78
N ASN A 171 29.44 -26.62 0.54
CA ASN A 171 30.59 -27.46 0.14
C ASN A 171 31.74 -26.65 -0.47
N GLY A 172 31.67 -25.32 -0.44
CA GLY A 172 32.73 -24.42 -0.93
C GLY A 172 32.77 -24.19 -2.44
N LEU A 173 31.76 -24.65 -3.19
CA LEU A 173 31.69 -24.38 -4.64
C LEU A 173 31.29 -22.92 -4.88
N PRO A 174 31.95 -22.19 -5.78
CA PRO A 174 31.58 -20.81 -6.11
C PRO A 174 30.25 -20.76 -6.87
N LEU A 175 29.51 -19.66 -6.71
CA LEU A 175 28.27 -19.41 -7.45
C LEU A 175 28.57 -19.23 -8.94
N VAL A 176 27.84 -19.93 -9.79
CA VAL A 176 27.96 -19.85 -11.25
C VAL A 176 26.63 -19.45 -11.92
N PRO A 177 26.66 -18.90 -13.14
CA PRO A 177 25.44 -18.63 -13.91
C PRO A 177 24.58 -19.87 -14.19
N SER A 178 23.26 -19.71 -14.19
CA SER A 178 22.39 -20.67 -14.89
C SER A 178 22.69 -20.69 -16.38
N SER A 179 22.33 -21.76 -17.10
CA SER A 179 22.50 -21.83 -18.55
C SER A 179 21.88 -20.63 -19.28
N THR A 180 20.68 -20.20 -18.86
CA THR A 180 19.97 -19.07 -19.47
C THR A 180 20.67 -17.75 -19.20
N PHE A 181 21.11 -17.49 -17.96
CA PHE A 181 21.86 -16.27 -17.66
C PHE A 181 23.24 -16.28 -18.33
N GLY A 182 23.89 -17.45 -18.44
CA GLY A 182 25.16 -17.63 -19.15
C GLY A 182 25.06 -17.23 -20.62
N LEU A 183 23.96 -17.59 -21.30
CA LEU A 183 23.68 -17.12 -22.67
C LEU A 183 23.49 -15.60 -22.73
N ALA A 184 22.70 -15.02 -21.81
CA ALA A 184 22.46 -13.58 -21.76
C ALA A 184 23.72 -12.76 -21.40
N LYS A 185 24.63 -13.36 -20.64
CA LYS A 185 25.93 -12.79 -20.27
C LYS A 185 26.94 -12.80 -21.43
N GLY A 186 26.70 -13.58 -22.49
CA GLY A 186 27.58 -13.63 -23.66
C GLY A 186 27.75 -12.27 -24.36
N SER A 187 28.98 -11.91 -24.69
CA SER A 187 29.30 -10.65 -25.38
C SER A 187 28.93 -10.64 -26.86
N ALA A 188 28.90 -11.82 -27.50
CA ALA A 188 28.52 -11.97 -28.90
C ALA A 188 27.00 -11.83 -29.09
N PRO A 189 26.52 -11.08 -30.10
CA PRO A 189 25.11 -11.03 -30.46
C PRO A 189 24.56 -12.43 -30.79
N LEU A 190 23.33 -12.73 -30.37
CA LEU A 190 22.67 -14.00 -30.69
C LEU A 190 22.20 -14.08 -32.14
N VAL A 191 21.94 -12.92 -32.76
CA VAL A 191 21.46 -12.79 -34.13
C VAL A 191 22.42 -11.99 -35.00
N ASP A 192 22.48 -12.30 -36.29
CA ASP A 192 23.19 -11.49 -37.28
C ASP A 192 22.35 -10.27 -37.73
N GLY A 193 22.88 -9.45 -38.64
CA GLY A 193 22.18 -8.28 -39.17
C GLY A 193 20.92 -8.58 -40.00
N ALA A 194 20.69 -9.84 -40.37
CA ALA A 194 19.49 -10.31 -41.06
C ALA A 194 18.49 -10.99 -40.10
N GLY A 195 18.83 -11.11 -38.81
CA GLY A 195 17.99 -11.75 -37.79
C GLY A 195 18.18 -13.26 -37.67
N ASN A 196 19.16 -13.85 -38.36
CA ASN A 196 19.43 -15.28 -38.25
C ASN A 196 20.23 -15.58 -36.99
N SER A 197 19.96 -16.72 -36.35
CA SER A 197 20.71 -17.18 -35.19
C SER A 197 22.18 -17.41 -35.53
N GLN A 198 23.07 -16.89 -34.69
CA GLN A 198 24.51 -17.13 -34.77
C GLN A 198 24.94 -18.40 -33.99
N PHE A 199 24.01 -19.04 -33.29
CA PHE A 199 24.27 -20.21 -32.45
C PHE A 199 23.45 -21.40 -32.95
N SER A 200 24.11 -22.51 -33.27
CA SER A 200 23.45 -23.72 -33.80
C SER A 200 22.43 -24.35 -32.87
N LEU A 201 22.49 -24.02 -31.57
CA LEU A 201 21.58 -24.51 -30.54
C LEU A 201 20.28 -23.69 -30.44
N LEU A 202 20.20 -22.54 -31.11
CA LEU A 202 19.05 -21.64 -31.08
C LEU A 202 18.47 -21.50 -32.49
N THR A 203 17.15 -21.58 -32.60
CA THR A 203 16.44 -21.16 -33.83
C THR A 203 16.50 -19.64 -33.98
N ASP A 204 16.29 -19.13 -35.20
CA ASP A 204 16.26 -17.68 -35.46
C ASP A 204 15.26 -16.97 -34.55
N THR A 205 14.06 -17.53 -34.38
CA THR A 205 13.03 -16.97 -33.50
C THR A 205 13.48 -16.92 -32.03
N GLN A 206 14.14 -17.97 -31.53
CA GLN A 206 14.65 -17.99 -30.15
C GLN A 206 15.80 -17.01 -29.95
N ALA A 207 16.71 -16.92 -30.92
CA ALA A 207 17.82 -15.98 -30.85
C ALA A 207 17.31 -14.53 -30.87
N GLN A 208 16.32 -14.23 -31.72
CA GLN A 208 15.68 -12.91 -31.78
C GLN A 208 14.94 -12.55 -30.48
N SER A 209 14.27 -13.51 -29.83
CA SER A 209 13.57 -13.25 -28.57
C SER A 209 14.51 -13.06 -27.37
N LEU A 210 15.67 -13.72 -27.38
CA LEU A 210 16.67 -13.63 -26.30
C LEU A 210 17.64 -12.46 -26.45
N GLU A 211 17.86 -11.93 -27.66
CA GLU A 211 18.82 -10.85 -27.90
C GLU A 211 18.54 -9.57 -27.07
N PRO A 212 17.28 -9.11 -26.88
CA PRO A 212 17.00 -7.98 -26.00
C PRO A 212 17.44 -8.22 -24.55
N LEU A 213 17.20 -9.43 -24.02
CA LEU A 213 17.64 -9.81 -22.68
C LEU A 213 19.16 -9.83 -22.60
N ARG A 214 19.86 -10.36 -23.62
CA ARG A 214 21.33 -10.32 -23.67
C ARG A 214 21.85 -8.88 -23.65
N GLN A 215 21.31 -8.00 -24.48
CA GLN A 215 21.71 -6.58 -24.53
C GLN A 215 21.50 -5.87 -23.19
N LEU A 216 20.37 -6.15 -22.54
CA LEU A 216 20.07 -5.63 -21.21
C LEU A 216 21.09 -6.13 -20.17
N THR A 217 21.37 -7.44 -20.15
CA THR A 217 22.39 -8.04 -19.29
C THR A 217 23.79 -7.47 -19.55
N GLN A 218 24.17 -7.20 -20.80
CA GLN A 218 25.45 -6.54 -21.10
C GLN A 218 25.54 -5.14 -20.46
N SER A 219 24.44 -4.40 -20.37
CA SER A 219 24.42 -3.11 -19.68
C SER A 219 24.66 -3.27 -18.17
N TYR A 220 24.15 -4.35 -17.57
CA TYR A 220 24.36 -4.65 -16.15
C TYR A 220 25.81 -5.01 -15.86
N LEU A 221 26.41 -5.86 -16.71
CA LEU A 221 27.81 -6.26 -16.59
C LEU A 221 28.75 -5.06 -16.77
N SER A 222 28.47 -4.20 -17.75
CA SER A 222 29.27 -2.97 -17.96
C SER A 222 29.18 -2.03 -16.76
N ALA A 223 28.01 -1.92 -16.13
CA ALA A 223 27.83 -1.14 -14.92
C ALA A 223 28.60 -1.73 -13.72
N ALA A 224 28.58 -3.06 -13.56
CA ALA A 224 29.34 -3.76 -12.52
C ALA A 224 30.86 -3.60 -12.72
N GLU A 225 31.36 -3.74 -13.96
CA GLU A 225 32.78 -3.55 -14.30
C GLU A 225 33.25 -2.13 -14.00
N ALA A 226 32.41 -1.12 -14.26
CA ALA A 226 32.71 0.26 -13.92
C ALA A 226 32.85 0.50 -12.40
N GLN A 227 32.31 -0.41 -11.57
CA GLN A 227 32.47 -0.40 -10.10
C GLN A 227 33.56 -1.36 -9.61
N GLY A 228 34.34 -1.96 -10.52
CA GLY A 228 35.43 -2.86 -10.19
C GLY A 228 35.02 -4.32 -9.95
N ILE A 229 33.76 -4.70 -10.26
CA ILE A 229 33.31 -6.09 -10.23
C ILE A 229 33.53 -6.69 -11.63
N PRO A 230 34.49 -7.63 -11.80
CA PRO A 230 34.78 -8.18 -13.13
C PRO A 230 33.55 -8.90 -13.70
N ALA A 231 33.17 -8.66 -14.95
CA ALA A 231 32.00 -9.31 -15.54
C ALA A 231 32.11 -10.84 -15.46
N ALA A 232 33.31 -11.41 -15.53
CA ALA A 232 33.56 -12.85 -15.41
C ALA A 232 33.06 -13.45 -14.09
N THR A 233 33.11 -12.73 -12.97
CA THR A 233 32.70 -13.25 -11.65
C THR A 233 31.19 -13.17 -11.42
N VAL A 234 30.45 -12.38 -12.22
CA VAL A 234 29.00 -12.19 -12.07
C VAL A 234 28.24 -13.47 -12.41
N ALA A 235 27.59 -14.07 -11.41
CA ALA A 235 26.75 -15.25 -11.59
C ALA A 235 25.30 -14.90 -11.95
N LEU A 236 24.78 -13.78 -11.45
CA LEU A 236 23.46 -13.26 -11.77
C LEU A 236 23.43 -11.75 -11.58
N ALA A 237 22.72 -11.03 -12.44
CA ALA A 237 22.45 -9.61 -12.27
C ALA A 237 21.08 -9.24 -12.82
N TRP A 238 20.35 -8.39 -12.11
CA TRP A 238 19.03 -7.91 -12.52
C TRP A 238 18.76 -6.53 -11.95
N THR A 239 17.81 -5.81 -12.53
CA THR A 239 17.35 -4.53 -11.98
C THR A 239 15.92 -4.63 -11.51
N PHE A 240 15.54 -3.74 -10.60
CA PHE A 240 14.15 -3.50 -10.24
C PHE A 240 13.89 -2.02 -9.99
N LYS A 241 12.67 -1.58 -10.27
CA LYS A 241 12.19 -0.22 -9.99
C LYS A 241 11.30 -0.19 -8.74
N THR A 242 11.55 0.73 -7.82
CA THR A 242 10.61 1.02 -6.71
C THR A 242 9.43 1.87 -7.16
N GLN A 243 8.26 1.67 -6.54
CA GLN A 243 7.03 2.40 -6.85
C GLN A 243 7.12 3.90 -6.52
N THR A 244 6.28 4.69 -7.18
CA THR A 244 6.09 6.10 -6.84
C THR A 244 5.23 6.22 -5.58
N LEU A 245 5.84 6.73 -4.51
CA LEU A 245 5.18 7.11 -3.27
C LEU A 245 4.72 8.57 -3.35
N ASN A 246 3.83 8.98 -2.45
CA ASN A 246 3.42 10.39 -2.30
C ASN A 246 2.82 11.04 -3.57
N LYS A 247 2.19 10.24 -4.45
CA LYS A 247 1.49 10.76 -5.65
C LYS A 247 0.05 11.14 -5.36
N VAL A 248 -0.73 10.21 -4.81
CA VAL A 248 -2.20 10.33 -4.72
C VAL A 248 -2.64 11.30 -3.64
N LEU A 249 -2.27 11.06 -2.37
CA LEU A 249 -2.73 11.88 -1.24
C LEU A 249 -2.23 13.33 -1.31
N PRO A 250 -0.96 13.62 -1.69
CA PRO A 250 -0.52 15.00 -1.92
C PRO A 250 -1.25 15.70 -3.07
N ALA A 251 -1.58 14.98 -4.15
CA ALA A 251 -2.40 15.55 -5.23
C ALA A 251 -3.81 15.90 -4.73
N ILE A 252 -4.47 15.01 -4.01
CA ILE A 252 -5.77 15.28 -3.37
C ILE A 252 -5.67 16.48 -2.41
N ARG A 253 -4.60 16.56 -1.61
CA ARG A 253 -4.37 17.68 -0.70
C ARG A 253 -4.17 19.00 -1.44
N ALA A 254 -3.37 19.01 -2.50
CA ALA A 254 -3.16 20.19 -3.33
C ALA A 254 -4.47 20.65 -3.99
N ASP A 255 -5.27 19.72 -4.52
CA ASP A 255 -6.58 20.02 -5.07
C ASP A 255 -7.53 20.57 -4.00
N SER A 256 -7.61 19.93 -2.83
CA SER A 256 -8.40 20.37 -1.68
C SER A 256 -8.03 21.77 -1.19
N VAL A 257 -6.76 22.18 -1.29
CA VAL A 257 -6.32 23.55 -0.95
C VAL A 257 -6.75 24.56 -2.01
N ASN A 258 -6.66 24.21 -3.29
CA ASN A 258 -7.00 25.11 -4.40
C ASN A 258 -8.52 25.22 -4.60
N ASN A 259 -9.24 24.12 -4.35
CA ASN A 259 -10.66 23.94 -4.53
C ASN A 259 -11.27 23.40 -3.22
N PRO A 260 -11.24 24.20 -2.13
CA PRO A 260 -11.79 23.74 -0.86
C PRO A 260 -13.26 23.34 -1.05
N PRO A 261 -13.71 22.21 -0.49
CA PRO A 261 -15.12 21.87 -0.52
C PRO A 261 -15.91 23.07 0.00
N ALA A 262 -16.92 23.51 -0.76
CA ALA A 262 -17.76 24.63 -0.34
C ALA A 262 -18.24 24.37 1.09
N SER A 263 -18.26 25.40 1.93
CA SER A 263 -18.82 25.31 3.28
C SER A 263 -20.29 24.91 3.16
N ALA A 264 -20.55 23.61 3.09
CA ALA A 264 -21.84 23.07 3.45
C ALA A 264 -22.01 23.55 4.87
N ASN A 265 -23.03 24.36 5.12
CA ASN A 265 -23.47 24.72 6.45
C ASN A 265 -23.18 23.51 7.35
N PHE A 266 -22.30 23.65 8.36
CA PHE A 266 -21.94 22.56 9.29
C PHE A 266 -23.20 21.94 9.94
N ILE A 267 -24.33 22.60 9.74
CA ILE A 267 -25.69 22.18 9.98
C ILE A 267 -26.37 21.90 8.61
N TYR A 268 -26.55 20.63 8.27
CA TYR A 268 -27.54 20.27 7.25
C TYR A 268 -28.95 20.49 7.83
N ALA A 269 -29.90 21.00 7.03
CA ALA A 269 -31.27 21.21 7.51
C ALA A 269 -32.03 19.88 7.53
N GLY A 270 -32.07 19.21 8.69
CA GLY A 270 -32.81 17.97 8.93
C GLY A 270 -33.17 17.80 10.41
N THR A 271 -34.16 16.96 10.72
CA THR A 271 -34.60 16.69 12.10
C THR A 271 -33.49 15.98 12.88
N GLY A 272 -32.92 16.61 13.91
CA GLY A 272 -31.88 16.03 14.77
C GLY A 272 -30.47 16.60 14.61
N LEU A 273 -30.29 17.64 13.78
CA LEU A 273 -29.03 18.35 13.59
C LEU A 273 -29.00 19.67 14.37
N GLY A 274 -27.81 20.09 14.81
CA GLY A 274 -27.60 21.27 15.67
C GLY A 274 -26.96 20.94 17.02
N ALA A 275 -26.86 21.96 17.88
CA ALA A 275 -26.31 21.83 19.23
C ALA A 275 -27.38 21.35 20.22
N THR A 276 -27.04 20.36 21.05
CA THR A 276 -27.83 19.94 22.21
C THR A 276 -26.93 19.82 23.43
N THR A 277 -27.49 19.89 24.64
CA THR A 277 -26.69 19.70 25.85
C THR A 277 -26.15 18.27 25.93
N MET A 278 -25.00 18.08 26.57
CA MET A 278 -24.44 16.74 26.76
C MET A 278 -25.40 15.79 27.50
N SER A 279 -26.21 16.33 28.43
CA SER A 279 -27.24 15.55 29.13
C SER A 279 -28.30 15.02 28.18
N ASN A 280 -28.82 15.88 27.30
CA ASN A 280 -29.85 15.51 26.34
C ASN A 280 -29.29 14.52 25.32
N PHE A 281 -28.08 14.77 24.81
CA PHE A 281 -27.41 13.83 23.91
C PHE A 281 -27.25 12.45 24.55
N ALA A 282 -26.70 12.38 25.77
CA ALA A 282 -26.53 11.12 26.50
C ALA A 282 -27.87 10.40 26.72
N SER A 283 -28.93 11.13 27.05
CA SER A 283 -30.28 10.56 27.23
C SER A 283 -30.89 10.01 25.94
N THR A 284 -30.65 10.67 24.81
CA THR A 284 -31.11 10.21 23.49
C THR A 284 -30.35 8.97 23.04
N GLN A 285 -29.03 8.91 23.29
CA GLN A 285 -28.22 7.74 22.91
C GLN A 285 -28.42 6.55 23.85
N GLY A 286 -28.68 6.79 25.15
CA GLY A 286 -28.88 5.73 26.14
C GLY A 286 -27.61 4.90 26.43
N GLY A 287 -27.82 3.66 26.89
CA GLY A 287 -26.78 2.64 27.02
C GLY A 287 -25.52 3.05 27.81
N ALA A 288 -24.36 2.69 27.26
CA ALA A 288 -23.06 2.97 27.87
C ALA A 288 -22.79 4.48 28.00
N LEU A 289 -23.25 5.29 27.04
CA LEU A 289 -23.05 6.74 27.07
C LEU A 289 -23.85 7.40 28.20
N GLN A 290 -25.13 7.03 28.37
CA GLN A 290 -25.95 7.50 29.50
C GLN A 290 -25.40 7.03 30.85
N THR A 291 -24.89 5.80 30.91
CA THR A 291 -24.25 5.26 32.12
C THR A 291 -23.01 6.08 32.50
N ALA A 292 -22.14 6.35 31.53
CA ALA A 292 -20.95 7.18 31.74
C ALA A 292 -21.32 8.64 32.11
N PHE A 293 -22.37 9.20 31.51
CA PHE A 293 -22.88 10.53 31.88
C PHE A 293 -23.32 10.58 33.35
N ASN A 294 -24.10 9.60 33.81
CA ASN A 294 -24.57 9.52 35.20
C ASN A 294 -23.41 9.32 36.19
N ALA A 295 -22.31 8.69 35.75
CA ALA A 295 -21.08 8.56 36.52
C ALA A 295 -20.22 9.84 36.54
N GLY A 296 -20.61 10.90 35.83
CA GLY A 296 -19.90 12.18 35.79
C GLY A 296 -18.77 12.27 34.76
N SER A 297 -18.64 11.30 33.86
CA SER A 297 -17.53 11.21 32.89
C SER A 297 -17.49 12.34 31.86
N PHE A 298 -18.55 13.17 31.75
CA PHE A 298 -18.67 14.24 30.75
C PHE A 298 -18.89 15.63 31.36
N ASN A 299 -18.48 15.85 32.61
CA ASN A 299 -18.71 17.09 33.34
C ASN A 299 -17.96 18.34 32.80
N LYS A 300 -17.11 18.19 31.79
CA LYS A 300 -16.43 19.29 31.07
C LYS A 300 -17.02 19.59 29.70
N ILE A 301 -18.02 18.83 29.26
CA ILE A 301 -18.68 19.01 27.97
C ILE A 301 -20.01 19.72 28.20
N ALA A 302 -20.20 20.89 27.60
CA ALA A 302 -21.48 21.61 27.65
C ALA A 302 -22.46 21.04 26.61
N SER A 303 -22.00 20.96 25.36
CA SER A 303 -22.85 20.61 24.22
C SER A 303 -22.21 19.58 23.30
N VAL A 304 -23.07 18.86 22.59
CA VAL A 304 -22.72 18.06 21.42
C VAL A 304 -23.42 18.67 20.23
N VAL A 305 -22.66 18.92 19.16
CA VAL A 305 -23.14 19.35 17.87
C VAL A 305 -23.16 18.14 16.95
N THR A 306 -24.34 17.82 16.42
CA THR A 306 -24.50 16.82 15.37
C THR A 306 -24.71 17.54 14.05
N GLY A 307 -23.85 17.26 13.08
CA GLY A 307 -23.86 17.92 11.78
C GLY A 307 -23.42 16.98 10.66
N ALA A 308 -23.25 17.54 9.46
CA ALA A 308 -22.70 16.80 8.32
C ALA A 308 -21.87 17.70 7.42
N VAL A 309 -20.86 17.12 6.77
CA VAL A 309 -19.99 17.79 5.79
C VAL A 309 -20.09 17.10 4.43
N LYS A 310 -19.97 17.87 3.35
CA LYS A 310 -19.95 17.33 1.98
C LYS A 310 -18.53 17.02 1.56
N LEU A 311 -18.21 15.74 1.37
CA LEU A 311 -16.86 15.29 1.03
C LEU A 311 -16.85 14.61 -0.35
N PRO A 312 -15.85 14.91 -1.22
CA PRO A 312 -15.63 14.14 -2.44
C PRO A 312 -15.39 12.67 -2.13
N TYR A 313 -16.04 11.79 -2.89
CA TYR A 313 -15.92 10.36 -2.73
C TYR A 313 -15.50 9.73 -4.05
N TYR A 314 -14.37 9.02 -4.00
CA TYR A 314 -13.66 8.47 -5.15
C TYR A 314 -13.91 6.97 -5.33
N LEU A 315 -14.69 6.38 -4.42
CA LEU A 315 -15.16 4.99 -4.43
C LEU A 315 -16.67 4.93 -4.73
N SER A 316 -17.20 3.73 -4.84
CA SER A 316 -18.63 3.47 -5.01
C SER A 316 -19.32 3.43 -3.65
N ASN A 317 -20.55 3.93 -3.59
CA ASN A 317 -21.45 3.79 -2.45
C ASN A 317 -22.56 2.75 -2.75
N ASP A 318 -22.46 2.02 -3.86
CA ASP A 318 -23.41 0.99 -4.25
C ASP A 318 -23.33 -0.22 -3.31
N GLY A 319 -24.34 -0.36 -2.46
CA GLY A 319 -24.50 -1.48 -1.53
C GLY A 319 -25.17 -2.71 -2.14
N THR A 320 -25.50 -2.71 -3.43
CA THR A 320 -26.22 -3.82 -4.07
C THR A 320 -25.31 -5.03 -4.24
N GLY A 321 -25.55 -6.10 -3.48
CA GLY A 321 -24.78 -7.35 -3.55
C GLY A 321 -25.63 -8.59 -3.19
N ASP A 322 -25.07 -9.76 -3.47
CA ASP A 322 -25.65 -11.08 -3.15
C ASP A 322 -24.51 -12.06 -2.82
N LEU A 323 -24.09 -12.06 -1.55
CA LEU A 323 -23.00 -12.91 -1.09
C LEU A 323 -23.31 -14.40 -1.20
N ALA A 324 -24.58 -14.80 -1.10
CA ALA A 324 -24.97 -16.20 -1.25
C ALA A 324 -24.65 -16.72 -2.66
N ASN A 325 -24.69 -15.83 -3.66
CA ASN A 325 -24.33 -16.12 -5.06
C ASN A 325 -22.94 -15.56 -5.46
N GLY A 326 -22.14 -15.10 -4.50
CA GLY A 326 -20.77 -14.63 -4.73
C GLY A 326 -20.67 -13.25 -5.40
N VAL A 327 -21.73 -12.45 -5.37
CA VAL A 327 -21.74 -11.09 -5.92
C VAL A 327 -21.47 -10.09 -4.80
N LEU A 328 -20.29 -9.49 -4.82
CA LEU A 328 -19.93 -8.43 -3.88
C LEU A 328 -20.42 -7.06 -4.38
N PRO A 329 -20.90 -6.17 -3.50
CA PRO A 329 -21.32 -4.83 -3.89
C PRO A 329 -20.16 -3.94 -4.35
N GLY A 330 -20.49 -2.91 -5.13
CA GLY A 330 -19.52 -1.90 -5.56
C GLY A 330 -18.82 -1.22 -4.39
N ALA A 331 -19.53 -0.96 -3.29
CA ALA A 331 -18.99 -0.34 -2.07
C ALA A 331 -17.83 -1.12 -1.44
N VAL A 332 -17.67 -2.41 -1.76
CA VAL A 332 -16.60 -3.26 -1.21
C VAL A 332 -15.64 -3.78 -2.28
N THR A 333 -15.85 -3.49 -3.56
CA THR A 333 -15.02 -3.98 -4.68
C THR A 333 -14.40 -2.89 -5.54
N ASP A 334 -14.89 -1.65 -5.39
CA ASP A 334 -14.44 -0.52 -6.16
C ASP A 334 -13.10 0.04 -5.66
N HIS A 335 -12.35 0.64 -6.57
CA HIS A 335 -11.04 1.23 -6.30
C HIS A 335 -10.86 2.53 -7.08
N PHE A 336 -9.81 3.29 -6.74
CA PHE A 336 -9.56 4.59 -7.35
C PHE A 336 -9.28 4.44 -8.85
N SER A 337 -10.13 5.09 -9.65
CA SER A 337 -9.88 5.29 -11.08
C SER A 337 -9.04 6.55 -11.27
N MET A 338 -7.76 6.38 -11.59
CA MET A 338 -6.79 7.47 -11.64
C MET A 338 -6.82 8.21 -12.97
N ASN A 339 -6.85 9.55 -12.92
CA ASN A 339 -6.54 10.40 -14.07
C ASN A 339 -5.02 10.46 -14.24
N THR A 340 -4.49 9.90 -15.33
CA THR A 340 -3.05 9.83 -15.59
C THR A 340 -2.40 11.19 -15.86
N THR A 341 -3.18 12.20 -16.25
CA THR A 341 -2.69 13.57 -16.51
C THR A 341 -2.55 14.38 -15.23
N THR A 342 -3.53 14.31 -14.33
CA THR A 342 -3.55 15.11 -13.09
C THR A 342 -3.00 14.37 -11.88
N GLY A 343 -2.95 13.03 -11.93
CA GLY A 343 -2.62 12.19 -10.78
C GLY A 343 -3.71 12.12 -9.72
N LEU A 344 -4.89 12.69 -9.97
CA LEU A 344 -6.05 12.64 -9.08
C LEU A 344 -6.92 11.41 -9.38
N PRO A 345 -7.52 10.79 -8.36
CA PRO A 345 -8.61 9.87 -8.58
C PRO A 345 -9.87 10.59 -9.07
N THR A 346 -10.70 9.89 -9.83
CA THR A 346 -11.96 10.41 -10.35
C THR A 346 -13.00 10.49 -9.23
N ILE A 347 -13.59 11.67 -9.02
CA ILE A 347 -14.72 11.85 -8.10
C ILE A 347 -15.93 11.09 -8.67
N LYS A 348 -16.48 10.16 -7.90
CA LYS A 348 -17.66 9.37 -8.28
C LYS A 348 -18.94 9.96 -7.70
N SER A 349 -18.88 10.46 -6.47
CA SER A 349 -19.98 11.14 -5.81
C SER A 349 -19.48 12.21 -4.84
N THR A 350 -20.40 12.96 -4.25
CA THR A 350 -20.15 13.81 -3.09
C THR A 350 -21.04 13.31 -1.96
N GLU A 351 -20.43 12.83 -0.89
CA GLU A 351 -21.15 12.21 0.23
C GLU A 351 -21.45 13.22 1.33
N ASN A 352 -22.63 13.12 1.93
CA ASN A 352 -22.96 13.83 3.15
C ASN A 352 -22.44 13.00 4.33
N VAL A 353 -21.29 13.37 4.88
CA VAL A 353 -20.61 12.64 5.96
C VAL A 353 -21.00 13.24 7.31
N PRO A 354 -21.74 12.52 8.17
CA PRO A 354 -22.10 13.03 9.49
C PRO A 354 -20.89 13.18 10.41
N PHE A 355 -20.89 14.23 11.22
CA PHE A 355 -19.89 14.44 12.27
C PHE A 355 -20.55 14.59 13.65
N LEU A 356 -19.76 14.31 14.68
CA LEU A 356 -20.03 14.72 16.05
C LEU A 356 -18.96 15.72 16.50
N LEU A 357 -19.36 16.78 17.18
CA LEU A 357 -18.47 17.79 17.74
C LEU A 357 -18.83 18.06 19.21
N THR A 358 -17.88 17.89 20.13
CA THR A 358 -18.09 18.23 21.55
C THR A 358 -17.56 19.62 21.85
N ILE A 359 -18.34 20.41 22.57
CA ILE A 359 -18.02 21.78 22.99
C ILE A 359 -17.73 21.82 24.50
N PRO A 360 -16.59 22.40 24.94
CA PRO A 360 -16.27 22.56 26.35
C PRO A 360 -17.24 23.47 27.09
N ASN A 361 -17.41 23.26 28.40
CA ASN A 361 -18.16 24.17 29.28
C ASN A 361 -17.33 25.35 29.81
N SER A 362 -16.37 25.82 29.02
CA SER A 362 -15.52 26.98 29.27
C SER A 362 -15.85 28.10 28.29
N THR A 363 -15.19 29.25 28.42
CA THR A 363 -15.33 30.33 27.43
C THR A 363 -14.54 30.00 26.16
N GLY A 364 -15.19 30.16 25.00
CA GLY A 364 -14.63 30.01 23.66
C GLY A 364 -14.29 31.35 22.99
N PRO A 365 -14.03 31.37 21.65
CA PRO A 365 -14.05 30.21 20.75
C PRO A 365 -13.03 29.15 21.14
N TRP A 366 -13.21 27.90 20.70
CA TRP A 366 -12.34 26.79 21.11
C TRP A 366 -11.38 26.36 19.99
N PRO A 367 -10.10 26.05 20.30
CA PRO A 367 -9.27 25.25 19.42
C PRO A 367 -9.90 23.88 19.19
N VAL A 368 -9.65 23.28 18.01
CA VAL A 368 -10.28 22.01 17.62
C VAL A 368 -9.26 20.88 17.46
N VAL A 369 -9.67 19.71 17.94
CA VAL A 369 -8.98 18.43 17.75
C VAL A 369 -9.82 17.54 16.83
N ILE A 370 -9.24 17.07 15.74
CA ILE A 370 -9.84 16.00 14.93
C ILE A 370 -9.54 14.66 15.62
N PHE A 371 -10.58 13.86 15.86
CA PHE A 371 -10.47 12.50 16.37
C PHE A 371 -10.81 11.48 15.28
N GLN A 372 -9.96 10.47 15.08
CA GLN A 372 -10.22 9.33 14.20
C GLN A 372 -10.26 8.02 14.98
N HIS A 373 -11.33 7.26 14.78
CA HIS A 373 -11.63 6.02 15.49
C HIS A 373 -10.85 4.79 14.95
N GLY A 374 -10.92 3.68 15.69
CA GLY A 374 -10.32 2.39 15.32
C GLY A 374 -11.18 1.53 14.38
N PHE A 375 -10.73 0.33 14.04
CA PHE A 375 -11.34 -0.54 13.02
C PHE A 375 -12.78 -1.00 13.31
N THR A 376 -13.13 -1.34 14.54
CA THR A 376 -14.41 -2.01 14.83
C THR A 376 -15.46 -1.08 15.42
N VAL A 377 -15.16 0.21 15.43
CA VAL A 377 -15.93 1.25 16.11
C VAL A 377 -16.21 2.40 15.15
N ASP A 378 -16.90 3.42 15.63
CA ASP A 378 -17.31 4.58 14.85
C ASP A 378 -16.90 5.89 15.56
N LYS A 379 -17.29 7.03 14.99
CA LYS A 379 -17.01 8.38 15.50
C LYS A 379 -17.38 8.61 16.96
N THR A 380 -18.33 7.84 17.53
CA THR A 380 -18.70 7.95 18.95
C THR A 380 -17.58 7.53 19.89
N ALA A 381 -16.58 6.77 19.42
CA ALA A 381 -15.39 6.44 20.20
C ALA A 381 -14.63 7.68 20.71
N MET A 382 -14.84 8.85 20.08
CA MET A 382 -14.31 10.14 20.54
C MET A 382 -14.67 10.43 22.00
N PHE A 383 -15.85 10.02 22.46
CA PHE A 383 -16.30 10.25 23.84
C PHE A 383 -15.40 9.61 24.89
N GLY A 384 -14.61 8.60 24.53
CA GLY A 384 -13.60 8.02 25.42
C GLY A 384 -12.54 9.02 25.90
N ILE A 385 -12.29 10.10 25.15
CA ILE A 385 -11.31 11.15 25.49
C ILE A 385 -11.87 12.58 25.45
N ALA A 386 -13.09 12.77 24.95
CA ALA A 386 -13.66 14.11 24.73
C ALA A 386 -13.70 14.96 26.01
N ASN A 387 -13.96 14.36 27.18
CA ASN A 387 -14.00 15.11 28.44
C ASN A 387 -12.60 15.64 28.84
N SER A 388 -11.55 14.86 28.60
CA SER A 388 -10.16 15.29 28.85
C SER A 388 -9.74 16.40 27.89
N LEU A 389 -10.14 16.31 26.63
CA LEU A 389 -9.91 17.38 25.64
C LEU A 389 -10.67 18.66 26.05
N ALA A 390 -11.94 18.53 26.45
CA ALA A 390 -12.73 19.65 26.91
C ALA A 390 -12.19 20.27 28.21
N GLN A 391 -11.66 19.46 29.13
CA GLN A 391 -10.96 19.93 30.33
C GLN A 391 -9.73 20.78 29.97
N ALA A 392 -9.04 20.43 28.89
CA ALA A 392 -7.92 21.18 28.35
C ALA A 392 -8.35 22.35 27.43
N GLY A 393 -9.66 22.60 27.29
CA GLY A 393 -10.21 23.72 26.51
C GLY A 393 -10.34 23.46 25.01
N PHE A 394 -10.23 22.22 24.57
CA PHE A 394 -10.39 21.85 23.15
C PHE A 394 -11.80 21.37 22.85
N ALA A 395 -12.36 21.86 21.75
CA ALA A 395 -13.45 21.18 21.07
C ALA A 395 -12.89 19.95 20.33
N ALA A 396 -13.69 18.90 20.18
CA ALA A 396 -13.27 17.67 19.51
C ALA A 396 -14.30 17.29 18.44
N ILE A 397 -13.85 17.05 17.20
CA ILE A 397 -14.69 16.66 16.07
C ILE A 397 -14.31 15.27 15.56
N ALA A 398 -15.28 14.43 15.23
CA ALA A 398 -15.07 13.11 14.65
C ALA A 398 -16.05 12.83 13.51
N ILE A 399 -15.54 12.18 12.46
CA ILE A 399 -16.30 11.59 11.36
C ILE A 399 -16.02 10.09 11.30
N ASP A 400 -16.90 9.34 10.66
CA ASP A 400 -16.64 7.92 10.40
C ASP A 400 -15.64 7.76 9.25
N SER A 401 -14.71 6.80 9.38
CA SER A 401 -13.98 6.26 8.23
C SER A 401 -14.96 5.61 7.24
N VAL A 402 -14.49 5.42 6.01
CA VAL A 402 -15.21 4.67 4.97
C VAL A 402 -15.67 3.32 5.52
N LEU A 403 -16.90 2.88 5.23
CA LEU A 403 -17.45 1.59 5.69
C LEU A 403 -17.54 1.39 7.22
N HIS A 404 -17.60 2.47 8.00
CA HIS A 404 -17.84 2.42 9.45
C HIS A 404 -19.03 3.30 9.85
N GLY A 405 -19.70 2.96 10.94
CA GLY A 405 -20.78 3.75 11.52
C GLY A 405 -21.84 4.14 10.49
N SER A 406 -22.08 5.43 10.34
CA SER A 406 -23.03 5.97 9.35
C SER A 406 -22.59 5.84 7.89
N ARG A 407 -21.36 5.40 7.64
CA ARG A 407 -20.76 5.21 6.32
C ARG A 407 -20.62 3.74 5.93
N THR A 408 -21.29 2.83 6.62
CA THR A 408 -21.52 1.47 6.12
C THR A 408 -22.45 1.44 4.92
N PHE A 409 -23.09 2.56 4.57
CA PHE A 409 -24.09 2.68 3.50
C PHE A 409 -25.29 1.73 3.68
N GLY A 410 -25.53 1.28 4.92
CA GLY A 410 -26.58 0.31 5.22
C GLY A 410 -26.33 -1.07 4.62
N LEU A 411 -25.07 -1.42 4.33
CA LEU A 411 -24.69 -2.77 3.92
C LEU A 411 -25.23 -3.78 4.94
N ASP A 412 -25.96 -4.76 4.45
CA ASP A 412 -26.51 -5.91 5.18
C ASP A 412 -26.27 -7.11 4.28
N LEU A 413 -25.09 -7.70 4.41
CA LEU A 413 -24.66 -8.81 3.55
C LEU A 413 -24.60 -10.14 4.31
N VAL A 414 -24.54 -10.09 5.65
CA VAL A 414 -24.28 -11.24 6.51
C VAL A 414 -25.10 -11.17 7.79
N THR A 415 -25.35 -12.32 8.42
CA THR A 415 -25.97 -12.37 9.75
C THR A 415 -24.88 -12.32 10.80
N GLN A 416 -24.97 -11.41 11.77
CA GLN A 416 -23.96 -11.24 12.82
C GLN A 416 -24.53 -11.54 14.21
N ASP A 417 -23.68 -12.04 15.12
CA ASP A 417 -24.03 -12.08 16.54
C ASP A 417 -23.89 -10.69 17.19
N ALA A 418 -24.23 -10.60 18.49
CA ALA A 418 -24.16 -9.33 19.24
C ALA A 418 -22.74 -8.73 19.35
N ASN A 419 -21.70 -9.49 19.00
CA ASN A 419 -20.31 -9.03 19.00
C ASN A 419 -19.80 -8.72 17.58
N GLY A 420 -20.67 -8.74 16.56
CA GLY A 420 -20.30 -8.51 15.17
C GLY A 420 -19.64 -9.70 14.48
N LYS A 421 -19.71 -10.91 15.07
CA LYS A 421 -19.14 -12.10 14.42
C LYS A 421 -20.11 -12.63 13.37
N ILE A 422 -19.61 -12.84 12.14
CA ILE A 422 -20.37 -13.48 11.07
C ILE A 422 -20.77 -14.91 11.47
N THR A 423 -22.07 -15.20 11.40
CA THR A 423 -22.65 -16.52 11.64
C THR A 423 -23.12 -17.19 10.35
N THR A 424 -23.64 -16.42 9.40
CA THR A 424 -23.99 -16.90 8.05
C THR A 424 -23.77 -15.81 6.99
N ASN A 425 -23.57 -16.21 5.73
CA ASN A 425 -23.43 -15.30 4.59
C ASN A 425 -24.80 -14.91 3.99
N VAL A 426 -25.76 -14.60 4.84
CA VAL A 426 -27.13 -14.22 4.46
C VAL A 426 -27.51 -12.92 5.19
N PRO A 427 -28.06 -11.91 4.49
CA PRO A 427 -28.59 -10.70 5.11
C PRO A 427 -29.66 -10.99 6.17
N ASP A 428 -29.68 -10.23 7.26
CA ASP A 428 -30.64 -10.42 8.37
C ASP A 428 -31.60 -9.23 8.60
N GLY A 429 -31.52 -8.22 7.73
CA GLY A 429 -32.28 -6.98 7.83
C GLY A 429 -31.62 -5.93 8.74
N GLN A 430 -30.45 -6.21 9.32
CA GLN A 430 -29.66 -5.27 10.11
C GLN A 430 -28.40 -4.87 9.35
N ALA A 431 -28.05 -3.59 9.44
CA ALA A 431 -26.79 -3.14 8.88
C ALA A 431 -25.61 -3.84 9.58
N ASP A 432 -24.65 -4.26 8.78
CA ASP A 432 -23.42 -4.91 9.21
C ASP A 432 -22.61 -4.00 10.14
N SER A 433 -21.90 -4.62 11.07
CA SER A 433 -21.08 -3.91 12.06
C SER A 433 -20.00 -3.02 11.43
N SER A 434 -19.66 -1.94 12.13
CA SER A 434 -18.67 -0.95 11.70
C SER A 434 -17.33 -1.59 11.34
N GLY A 435 -16.84 -1.30 10.14
CA GLY A 435 -15.53 -1.76 9.65
C GLY A 435 -15.50 -3.19 9.14
N GLN A 436 -16.61 -3.94 9.21
CA GLN A 436 -16.70 -5.33 8.76
C GLN A 436 -16.19 -5.53 7.32
N TRP A 437 -16.46 -4.57 6.45
CA TRP A 437 -16.12 -4.62 5.02
C TRP A 437 -14.95 -3.74 4.62
N TYR A 438 -14.31 -3.06 5.58
CA TYR A 438 -13.21 -2.14 5.30
C TYR A 438 -11.95 -2.86 4.83
N LEU A 439 -11.66 -4.02 5.42
CA LEU A 439 -10.56 -4.92 5.04
C LEU A 439 -11.06 -5.99 4.06
N ASN A 440 -11.17 -5.66 2.77
CA ASN A 440 -11.56 -6.66 1.77
C ASN A 440 -10.35 -7.35 1.15
N LEU A 441 -10.00 -8.55 1.64
CA LEU A 441 -8.92 -9.37 1.07
C LEU A 441 -9.26 -9.99 -0.29
N GLN A 442 -10.53 -9.92 -0.72
CA GLN A 442 -10.95 -10.30 -2.07
C GLN A 442 -10.78 -9.15 -3.08
N SER A 443 -10.41 -7.95 -2.61
CA SER A 443 -10.06 -6.81 -3.46
C SER A 443 -9.01 -5.95 -2.79
N LEU A 444 -7.74 -6.31 -2.99
CA LEU A 444 -6.60 -5.63 -2.36
C LEU A 444 -6.51 -4.14 -2.73
N LEU A 445 -6.94 -3.79 -3.95
CA LEU A 445 -7.04 -2.41 -4.41
C LEU A 445 -8.12 -1.63 -3.64
N THR A 446 -9.28 -2.25 -3.37
CA THR A 446 -10.33 -1.64 -2.54
C THR A 446 -9.79 -1.40 -1.14
N PHE A 447 -9.11 -2.38 -0.54
CA PHE A 447 -8.55 -2.21 0.79
C PHE A 447 -7.57 -1.01 0.84
N ARG A 448 -6.62 -0.94 -0.10
CA ARG A 448 -5.70 0.20 -0.24
C ARG A 448 -6.43 1.53 -0.39
N ASP A 449 -7.49 1.57 -1.19
CA ASP A 449 -8.16 2.82 -1.53
C ASP A 449 -9.22 3.23 -0.48
N ASN A 450 -9.74 2.31 0.33
CA ASN A 450 -10.51 2.60 1.56
C ASN A 450 -9.67 3.42 2.55
N ILE A 451 -8.39 3.06 2.71
CA ILE A 451 -7.42 3.82 3.51
C ILE A 451 -7.21 5.21 2.93
N ARG A 452 -6.94 5.30 1.62
CA ARG A 452 -6.68 6.60 0.97
C ARG A 452 -7.90 7.50 0.98
N GLN A 453 -9.10 6.97 0.79
CA GLN A 453 -10.35 7.72 0.90
C GLN A 453 -10.53 8.24 2.32
N SER A 454 -10.30 7.43 3.35
CA SER A 454 -10.41 7.87 4.75
C SER A 454 -9.43 9.01 5.07
N VAL A 455 -8.21 8.97 4.54
CA VAL A 455 -7.25 10.09 4.67
C VAL A 455 -7.67 11.30 3.84
N ALA A 456 -8.20 11.10 2.62
CA ALA A 456 -8.75 12.18 1.80
C ALA A 456 -9.89 12.92 2.52
N ASP A 457 -10.77 12.18 3.19
CA ASP A 457 -11.86 12.77 3.98
C ASP A 457 -11.32 13.64 5.11
N LEU A 458 -10.25 13.22 5.79
CA LEU A 458 -9.58 13.99 6.83
C LEU A 458 -8.87 15.24 6.28
N ILE A 459 -8.27 15.15 5.09
CA ILE A 459 -7.70 16.30 4.37
C ILE A 459 -8.80 17.32 4.07
N HIS A 460 -9.93 16.88 3.51
CA HIS A 460 -11.07 17.74 3.19
C HIS A 460 -11.74 18.32 4.45
N LEU A 461 -11.88 17.54 5.53
CA LEU A 461 -12.36 18.01 6.83
C LEU A 461 -11.46 19.13 7.39
N THR A 462 -10.13 18.98 7.25
CA THR A 462 -9.17 20.01 7.67
C THR A 462 -9.41 21.33 6.92
N ARG A 463 -9.62 21.29 5.59
CA ARG A 463 -9.97 22.50 4.84
C ARG A 463 -11.31 23.10 5.29
N LEU A 464 -12.30 22.26 5.54
CA LEU A 464 -13.63 22.71 5.98
C LEU A 464 -13.57 23.42 7.34
N LEU A 465 -12.77 22.91 8.28
CA LEU A 465 -12.55 23.56 9.58
C LEU A 465 -11.89 24.94 9.47
N GLU A 466 -11.10 25.18 8.43
CA GLU A 466 -10.46 26.46 8.18
C GLU A 466 -11.38 27.51 7.55
N VAL A 467 -12.40 27.09 6.80
CA VAL A 467 -13.31 28.01 6.08
C VAL A 467 -14.68 28.18 6.74
N GLN A 468 -15.00 27.36 7.74
CA GLN A 468 -16.28 27.41 8.42
C GLN A 468 -16.43 28.62 9.34
N SER A 469 -17.68 29.00 9.57
CA SER A 469 -18.09 30.09 10.47
C SER A 469 -19.28 29.67 11.34
N MET A 470 -19.26 28.43 11.84
CA MET A 470 -20.32 27.87 12.67
C MET A 470 -20.48 28.69 13.95
N ASP A 471 -21.73 28.98 14.30
CA ASP A 471 -22.17 29.68 15.50
C ASP A 471 -23.48 29.03 15.94
N VAL A 472 -23.38 28.01 16.77
CA VAL A 472 -24.51 27.19 17.25
C VAL A 472 -24.58 27.09 18.76
N VAL A 473 -23.56 27.57 19.46
CA VAL A 473 -23.47 27.62 20.91
C VAL A 473 -23.20 29.04 21.39
N ASN A 474 -23.38 29.25 22.68
CA ASN A 474 -23.00 30.50 23.32
C ASN A 474 -21.54 30.39 23.78
N ASN A 475 -20.65 31.20 23.23
CA ASN A 475 -19.21 31.15 23.50
C ASN A 475 -18.83 31.50 24.94
N THR A 476 -19.74 32.06 25.75
CA THR A 476 -19.47 32.27 27.19
C THR A 476 -19.62 30.98 28.00
N THR A 477 -20.54 30.10 27.59
CA THR A 477 -21.00 28.95 28.40
C THR A 477 -20.80 27.59 27.73
N GLY A 478 -20.61 27.56 26.41
CA GLY A 478 -20.64 26.35 25.58
C GLY A 478 -22.02 25.73 25.41
N ALA A 479 -23.08 26.30 26.01
CA ALA A 479 -24.45 25.79 25.91
C ALA A 479 -25.08 26.05 24.53
N PRO A 480 -26.10 25.29 24.11
CA PRO A 480 -26.75 25.52 22.82
C PRO A 480 -27.35 26.93 22.71
N GLY A 481 -27.17 27.58 21.56
CA GLY A 481 -27.73 28.89 21.26
C GLY A 481 -26.68 29.88 20.76
N ALA A 482 -26.75 30.21 19.48
CA ALA A 482 -25.84 31.13 18.79
C ALA A 482 -25.71 32.50 19.48
N ASP A 483 -24.53 33.11 19.42
CA ASP A 483 -24.25 34.43 20.01
C ASP A 483 -23.63 35.46 19.05
N ASN A 484 -23.61 35.17 17.74
CA ASN A 484 -22.98 35.94 16.66
C ASN A 484 -21.45 35.94 16.71
N THR A 485 -20.85 34.98 17.42
CA THR A 485 -19.41 34.74 17.43
C THR A 485 -19.13 33.34 16.88
N PRO A 486 -18.17 33.15 15.97
CA PRO A 486 -17.80 31.80 15.54
C PRO A 486 -17.37 30.93 16.73
N ASP A 487 -17.83 29.69 16.78
CA ASP A 487 -17.61 28.77 17.90
C ASP A 487 -16.15 28.27 17.95
N LEU A 488 -15.50 28.11 16.79
CA LEU A 488 -14.16 27.51 16.69
C LEU A 488 -13.13 28.54 16.25
N MET A 489 -11.93 28.47 16.85
CA MET A 489 -10.76 29.22 16.42
C MET A 489 -9.75 28.28 15.73
N VAL A 490 -9.52 28.52 14.44
CA VAL A 490 -8.61 27.71 13.62
C VAL A 490 -7.60 28.62 12.93
N LYS A 491 -6.33 28.20 12.93
CA LYS A 491 -5.26 28.89 12.18
C LYS A 491 -5.53 28.83 10.69
N THR A 492 -5.56 29.99 10.05
CA THR A 492 -5.68 30.12 8.60
C THR A 492 -4.62 31.07 8.06
N SER A 493 -4.52 31.20 6.74
CA SER A 493 -3.70 32.25 6.11
C SER A 493 -4.17 33.65 6.47
N ALA A 494 -5.48 33.82 6.74
CA ALA A 494 -6.08 35.10 7.13
C ALA A 494 -6.00 35.37 8.64
N ASN A 495 -5.91 34.33 9.48
CA ASN A 495 -5.77 34.47 10.93
C ASN A 495 -4.69 33.54 11.47
N THR A 496 -3.45 34.04 11.50
CA THR A 496 -2.26 33.29 11.93
C THR A 496 -2.10 33.22 13.44
N ASN A 497 -2.86 34.00 14.21
CA ASN A 497 -2.80 34.07 15.67
C ASN A 497 -3.63 32.95 16.32
N ASN A 498 -4.60 32.40 15.60
CA ASN A 498 -5.35 31.24 16.06
C ASN A 498 -4.42 30.01 16.19
N PRO A 499 -4.72 29.08 17.11
CA PRO A 499 -3.98 27.83 17.26
C PRO A 499 -4.20 26.92 16.03
N PRO A 500 -3.19 26.10 15.66
CA PRO A 500 -3.34 25.11 14.61
C PRO A 500 -4.32 23.99 15.03
N ILE A 501 -4.82 23.27 14.03
CA ILE A 501 -5.62 22.06 14.27
C ILE A 501 -4.71 20.99 14.90
N SER A 502 -5.25 20.23 15.83
CA SER A 502 -4.60 19.06 16.41
C SER A 502 -5.34 17.78 16.00
N PHE A 503 -4.67 16.64 16.06
CA PHE A 503 -5.20 15.34 15.68
C PHE A 503 -4.94 14.29 16.76
N VAL A 504 -5.93 13.45 17.03
CA VAL A 504 -5.81 12.25 17.85
C VAL A 504 -6.38 11.06 17.07
N GLY A 505 -5.57 10.04 16.86
CA GLY A 505 -6.01 8.80 16.20
C GLY A 505 -5.82 7.61 17.13
N HIS A 506 -6.84 6.74 17.23
CA HIS A 506 -6.75 5.49 18.01
C HIS A 506 -6.73 4.27 17.09
N SER A 507 -5.80 3.34 17.30
CA SER A 507 -5.69 2.10 16.53
C SER A 507 -5.59 2.40 15.01
N ASN A 508 -6.55 1.95 14.20
CA ASN A 508 -6.65 2.30 12.78
C ASN A 508 -6.57 3.82 12.53
N GLY A 509 -7.24 4.63 13.36
CA GLY A 509 -7.16 6.09 13.28
C GLY A 509 -5.76 6.63 13.54
N GLY A 510 -4.95 5.93 14.36
CA GLY A 510 -3.53 6.22 14.53
C GLY A 510 -2.72 5.91 13.27
N ILE A 511 -3.01 4.80 12.59
CA ILE A 511 -2.38 4.44 11.31
C ILE A 511 -2.74 5.47 10.24
N LEU A 512 -4.03 5.81 10.09
CA LEU A 512 -4.50 6.89 9.20
C LEU A 512 -3.83 8.23 9.53
N GLY A 513 -3.63 8.50 10.82
CA GLY A 513 -2.91 9.68 11.31
C GLY A 513 -1.46 9.77 10.82
N THR A 514 -0.74 8.65 10.67
CA THR A 514 0.62 8.66 10.10
C THR A 514 0.62 9.11 8.64
N LEU A 515 -0.35 8.64 7.85
CA LEU A 515 -0.51 9.00 6.44
C LEU A 515 -0.94 10.45 6.28
N LEU A 516 -1.86 10.92 7.15
CA LEU A 516 -2.29 12.31 7.17
C LEU A 516 -1.14 13.25 7.54
N ALA A 517 -0.34 12.90 8.55
CA ALA A 517 0.83 13.68 8.99
C ALA A 517 1.88 13.84 7.88
N ALA A 518 1.99 12.87 6.97
CA ALA A 518 2.91 12.96 5.84
C ALA A 518 2.48 13.99 4.77
N VAL A 519 1.22 14.44 4.76
CA VAL A 519 0.68 15.24 3.64
C VAL A 519 -0.07 16.51 4.06
N GLU A 520 -0.51 16.65 5.33
CA GLU A 520 -1.28 17.80 5.81
C GLU A 520 -0.50 18.64 6.83
N PRO A 521 0.20 19.70 6.40
CA PRO A 521 1.00 20.54 7.29
C PRO A 521 0.17 21.49 8.18
N ASN A 522 -1.13 21.66 7.94
CA ASN A 522 -1.96 22.56 8.75
C ASN A 522 -2.40 21.93 10.09
N ILE A 523 -2.18 20.62 10.25
CA ILE A 523 -2.25 19.94 11.55
C ILE A 523 -0.82 19.88 12.11
N GLN A 524 -0.60 20.47 13.28
CA GLN A 524 0.76 20.59 13.84
C GLN A 524 1.02 19.65 15.01
N THR A 525 -0.02 19.04 15.57
CA THR A 525 0.10 18.11 16.69
C THR A 525 -0.67 16.84 16.38
N TYR A 526 0.05 15.71 16.45
CA TYR A 526 -0.50 14.38 16.25
C TYR A 526 -0.28 13.54 17.49
N VAL A 527 -1.37 13.00 18.05
CA VAL A 527 -1.33 11.93 19.05
C VAL A 527 -1.76 10.65 18.36
N LEU A 528 -0.80 9.75 18.13
CA LEU A 528 -1.04 8.46 17.51
C LEU A 528 -1.12 7.42 18.63
N ALA A 529 -2.34 7.10 19.08
CA ALA A 529 -2.59 6.17 20.18
C ALA A 529 -2.72 4.74 19.64
N ASN A 530 -1.79 3.87 20.06
CA ASN A 530 -1.72 2.46 19.64
C ASN A 530 -1.77 2.28 18.11
N PRO A 531 -1.02 3.08 17.30
CA PRO A 531 -0.95 2.82 15.87
C PRO A 531 -0.27 1.47 15.66
N GLY A 532 -0.82 0.67 14.76
CA GLY A 532 -0.08 -0.47 14.22
C GLY A 532 1.04 -0.01 13.28
N GLY A 533 1.90 -0.95 12.88
CA GLY A 533 2.87 -0.72 11.82
C GLY A 533 2.23 -0.75 10.43
N ILE A 534 2.78 -1.56 9.53
CA ILE A 534 2.24 -1.74 8.17
C ILE A 534 1.05 -2.71 8.24
N TYR A 535 -0.02 -2.43 7.48
CA TYR A 535 -1.21 -3.30 7.47
C TYR A 535 -0.89 -4.76 7.08
N ALA A 536 0.05 -4.96 6.15
CA ALA A 536 0.51 -6.30 5.77
C ALA A 536 1.14 -7.05 6.94
N ASP A 537 1.98 -6.39 7.75
CA ASP A 537 2.59 -6.98 8.95
C ASP A 537 1.54 -7.29 10.01
N ILE A 538 0.58 -6.37 10.22
CA ILE A 538 -0.54 -6.59 11.14
C ILE A 538 -1.36 -7.80 10.68
N ALA A 539 -1.65 -7.89 9.38
CA ALA A 539 -2.43 -8.97 8.79
C ALA A 539 -1.71 -10.33 8.83
N SER A 540 -0.38 -10.36 8.82
CA SER A 540 0.41 -11.60 8.84
C SER A 540 0.90 -12.03 10.23
N HIS A 541 1.10 -11.09 11.16
CA HIS A 541 1.78 -11.36 12.43
C HIS A 541 0.97 -11.03 13.70
N SER A 542 -0.15 -10.30 13.61
CA SER A 542 -0.89 -9.93 14.83
C SER A 542 -1.62 -11.12 15.46
N THR A 543 -1.74 -11.13 16.79
CA THR A 543 -2.46 -12.19 17.51
C THR A 543 -3.95 -12.22 17.24
N GLU A 544 -4.54 -11.06 16.90
CA GLU A 544 -6.00 -10.90 16.74
C GLU A 544 -6.45 -10.95 15.28
N ILE A 545 -5.70 -10.32 14.35
CA ILE A 545 -6.13 -10.20 12.94
C ILE A 545 -5.55 -11.34 12.09
N SER A 546 -4.31 -11.77 12.33
CA SER A 546 -3.68 -12.80 11.48
C SER A 546 -4.43 -14.13 11.43
N PRO A 547 -5.07 -14.64 12.51
CA PRO A 547 -5.85 -15.87 12.41
C PRO A 547 -7.02 -15.76 11.42
N LEU A 548 -7.66 -14.60 11.33
CA LEU A 548 -8.79 -14.35 10.42
C LEU A 548 -8.32 -14.25 8.97
N VAL A 549 -7.21 -13.53 8.74
CA VAL A 549 -6.56 -13.43 7.42
C VAL A 549 -6.11 -14.81 6.94
N ASN A 550 -5.41 -15.57 7.78
CA ASN A 550 -4.91 -16.90 7.48
C ASN A 550 -6.05 -17.88 7.15
N ALA A 551 -7.17 -17.82 7.89
CA ALA A 551 -8.34 -18.64 7.59
C ALA A 551 -8.95 -18.29 6.23
N GLY A 552 -9.05 -17.00 5.89
CA GLY A 552 -9.54 -16.53 4.58
C GLY A 552 -8.63 -16.98 3.42
N LEU A 553 -7.31 -16.83 3.58
CA LEU A 553 -6.32 -17.29 2.60
C LEU A 553 -6.34 -18.80 2.45
N ALA A 554 -6.42 -19.55 3.55
CA ALA A 554 -6.49 -21.00 3.53
C ALA A 554 -7.72 -21.52 2.78
N ALA A 555 -8.87 -20.83 2.90
CA ALA A 555 -10.08 -21.15 2.13
C ALA A 555 -9.92 -20.95 0.61
N LYS A 556 -8.90 -20.20 0.18
CA LYS A 556 -8.48 -20.01 -1.21
C LYS A 556 -7.29 -20.88 -1.60
N GLY A 557 -6.86 -21.80 -0.73
CA GLY A 557 -5.71 -22.68 -0.97
C GLY A 557 -4.35 -22.07 -0.66
N ILE A 558 -4.30 -20.83 -0.15
CA ILE A 558 -3.06 -20.13 0.20
C ILE A 558 -2.74 -20.39 1.67
N GLN A 559 -1.70 -21.19 1.94
CA GLN A 559 -1.36 -21.65 3.30
C GLN A 559 -0.16 -20.88 3.87
N PRO A 560 -0.14 -20.54 5.18
CA PRO A 560 1.03 -19.94 5.83
C PRO A 560 2.32 -20.73 5.55
N GLY A 561 3.40 -20.00 5.26
CA GLY A 561 4.71 -20.58 4.94
C GLY A 561 4.90 -21.04 3.49
N THR A 562 3.89 -20.89 2.63
CA THR A 562 4.02 -21.10 1.18
C THR A 562 4.54 -19.85 0.47
N ALA A 563 5.09 -20.02 -0.75
CA ALA A 563 5.50 -18.90 -1.58
C ALA A 563 4.31 -17.97 -1.92
N ASP A 564 3.14 -18.55 -2.22
CA ASP A 564 1.92 -17.78 -2.53
C ASP A 564 1.43 -16.96 -1.32
N TYR A 565 1.59 -17.49 -0.10
CA TYR A 565 1.28 -16.75 1.12
C TYR A 565 2.22 -15.57 1.31
N ASN A 566 3.52 -15.77 1.16
CA ASN A 566 4.49 -14.68 1.28
C ASN A 566 4.26 -13.63 0.19
N ALA A 567 3.93 -14.06 -1.04
CA ALA A 567 3.61 -13.20 -2.17
C ALA A 567 2.35 -12.34 -1.95
N PHE A 568 1.44 -12.76 -1.06
CA PHE A 568 0.23 -12.01 -0.76
C PHE A 568 0.49 -10.72 0.04
N PHE A 569 1.61 -10.66 0.78
CA PHE A 569 1.90 -9.56 1.71
C PHE A 569 3.01 -8.59 1.22
N VAL A 570 3.53 -8.77 0.01
CA VAL A 570 4.65 -7.96 -0.55
C VAL A 570 4.22 -6.78 -1.39
#